data_AF-A0A1Q5C7B8-F1
#
_entry.id   AF-A0A1Q5C7B8-F1
#
_cell.length_a   1.000
_cell.length_b   1.000
_cell.length_c   1.000
_cell.angle_alpha   90.00
_cell.angle_beta   90.00
_cell.angle_gamma   90.00
#
_symmetry.space_group_name_H-M   'P 1'
#
loop_
_entity.id
_entity.type
_entity.pdbx_description
1 polymer ?
#
loop_
_entity_poly.entity_id
_entity_poly.type
_entity_poly.pdbx_seq_one_letter_code
_entity_poly.pdbx_strand_id
1 'polypeptide(L)'
;MSQLMLTSASHQTFDMIDDSVVQRRPIGQPAMQPPARMVTGMIGKLSTATVRHRSVVLILGLLVAGMNAAAVGFAPSLGQVLFFPLVFLALTVLVLAIIGIGIRPAYFVVLPQMPAFATPAPAWKVFLALGFLGPASASIGALVRSTRAGIASTSDVVLGIPWLVLVALLFVEAWRGHGAQLSPHGIRQSWVLGSLTVPWEALPAAQVRPGADRPSRLRMDFAKPQMVRRRGVPWSRNALRTDNVDARFLAAAIRHYVCHPEHRAAIGSQAEYRRLLAELPDRDGGQDEGNHL
;
A
#
# COMPACT_ATOMS: atom_id res chain seq x y z
N MET A 1 12.68 44.16 51.70
CA MET A 1 13.14 45.38 51.02
C MET A 1 13.31 45.00 49.55
N SER A 2 12.59 45.50 48.55
CA SER A 2 11.44 46.44 48.49
C SER A 2 10.66 46.09 47.18
N GLN A 3 9.33 46.25 47.02
CA GLN A 3 8.54 47.49 46.83
C GLN A 3 9.17 48.47 45.79
N LEU A 4 8.51 48.97 44.73
CA LEU A 4 7.17 48.76 44.07
C LEU A 4 7.40 48.52 42.54
N MET A 5 6.52 48.64 41.53
CA MET A 5 5.11 49.07 41.26
C MET A 5 4.66 48.32 39.97
N LEU A 6 3.39 48.06 39.54
CA LEU A 6 2.04 48.65 39.64
C LEU A 6 1.62 49.63 38.51
N THR A 7 1.24 49.08 37.34
CA THR A 7 0.24 49.57 36.34
C THR A 7 -0.17 48.33 35.51
N SER A 8 -1.43 47.92 35.33
CA SER A 8 -2.74 48.59 35.22
C SER A 8 -2.91 49.39 33.92
N ALA A 9 -3.55 48.75 32.94
CA ALA A 9 -4.04 49.33 31.69
C ALA A 9 -5.26 48.55 31.17
N SER A 10 -6.42 48.82 31.75
CA SER A 10 -7.70 48.26 31.28
C SER A 10 -8.14 48.95 29.99
N HIS A 11 -8.24 48.20 28.89
CA HIS A 11 -8.97 48.66 27.69
C HIS A 11 -10.17 47.77 27.40
N GLN A 12 -11.29 48.13 28.01
CA GLN A 12 -12.59 47.52 27.79
C GLN A 12 -13.26 48.21 26.59
N THR A 13 -12.84 47.87 25.38
CA THR A 13 -13.48 48.40 24.16
C THR A 13 -14.73 47.58 23.86
N PHE A 14 -15.87 48.17 24.19
CA PHE A 14 -17.20 47.66 23.92
C PHE A 14 -17.50 47.84 22.42
N ASP A 15 -17.52 46.77 21.65
CA ASP A 15 -17.90 46.84 20.22
C ASP A 15 -19.19 46.05 19.97
N MET A 16 -20.19 46.74 19.43
CA MET A 16 -21.60 46.36 19.46
C MET A 16 -22.06 46.09 18.02
N ILE A 17 -21.61 44.98 17.44
CA ILE A 17 -21.85 44.66 16.03
C ILE A 17 -22.95 43.61 15.87
N ASP A 18 -24.17 44.15 15.74
CA ASP A 18 -25.23 43.72 14.82
C ASP A 18 -25.76 42.27 14.94
N ASP A 19 -26.68 42.08 15.89
CA ASP A 19 -27.58 40.93 15.99
C ASP A 19 -28.69 41.01 14.90
N SER A 20 -28.31 41.00 13.61
CA SER A 20 -29.28 40.99 12.50
C SER A 20 -28.86 40.16 11.29
N VAL A 21 -29.83 39.92 10.40
CA VAL A 21 -29.70 39.07 9.19
C VAL A 21 -29.29 37.62 9.47
N VAL A 22 -30.13 36.90 10.23
CA VAL A 22 -30.23 35.43 10.14
C VAL A 22 -30.70 35.05 8.74
N GLN A 23 -29.75 34.98 7.80
CA GLN A 23 -30.00 34.74 6.39
C GLN A 23 -30.40 33.28 6.18
N ARG A 24 -31.72 33.01 6.18
CA ARG A 24 -32.30 31.68 5.90
C ARG A 24 -31.84 31.19 4.53
N ARG A 25 -30.75 30.41 4.49
CA ARG A 25 -30.29 29.75 3.25
C ARG A 25 -31.43 28.87 2.72
N PRO A 26 -31.81 28.98 1.43
CA PRO A 26 -32.91 28.20 0.88
C PRO A 26 -32.56 26.70 0.92
N ILE A 27 -33.41 25.93 1.59
CA ILE A 27 -33.36 24.46 1.59
C ILE A 27 -33.78 24.00 0.19
N GLY A 28 -32.88 23.39 -0.58
CA GLY A 28 -33.25 22.75 -1.85
C GLY A 28 -32.44 23.12 -3.08
N GLN A 29 -31.10 23.14 -3.00
CA GLN A 29 -30.27 22.80 -4.17
C GLN A 29 -29.48 21.53 -3.89
N PRO A 30 -29.74 20.40 -4.59
CA PRO A 30 -28.93 19.22 -4.47
C PRO A 30 -27.56 19.51 -5.09
N ALA A 31 -26.52 19.62 -4.25
CA ALA A 31 -25.16 19.89 -4.69
C ALA A 31 -24.73 18.84 -5.73
N MET A 32 -24.57 19.28 -6.99
CA MET A 32 -24.28 18.42 -8.13
C MET A 32 -22.94 17.72 -7.89
N GLN A 33 -22.97 16.44 -7.51
CA GLN A 33 -21.77 15.74 -7.04
C GLN A 33 -20.72 15.71 -8.16
N PRO A 34 -19.49 16.21 -7.94
CA PRO A 34 -18.50 16.30 -9.00
C PRO A 34 -18.13 14.90 -9.52
N PRO A 35 -18.03 14.70 -10.84
CA PRO A 35 -17.91 13.38 -11.47
C PRO A 35 -16.67 12.57 -11.01
N ALA A 36 -15.66 13.26 -10.45
CA ALA A 36 -14.49 12.66 -9.83
C ALA A 36 -14.80 11.56 -8.78
N ARG A 37 -15.92 11.66 -8.04
CA ARG A 37 -16.29 10.61 -7.06
C ARG A 37 -16.62 9.27 -7.71
N MET A 38 -17.17 9.25 -8.93
CA MET A 38 -17.62 8.02 -9.59
C MET A 38 -16.45 7.16 -10.10
N VAL A 39 -15.45 7.78 -10.71
CA VAL A 39 -14.28 7.10 -11.29
C VAL A 39 -13.48 6.35 -10.20
N THR A 40 -13.20 7.02 -9.08
CA THR A 40 -12.47 6.45 -7.93
C THR A 40 -13.16 5.19 -7.37
N GLY A 41 -14.50 5.20 -7.33
CA GLY A 41 -15.29 4.05 -6.87
C GLY A 41 -15.19 2.82 -7.78
N MET A 42 -15.06 3.00 -9.09
CA MET A 42 -14.88 1.90 -10.04
C MET A 42 -13.48 1.27 -9.94
N ILE A 43 -12.44 2.10 -9.85
CA ILE A 43 -11.04 1.65 -9.68
C ILE A 43 -10.87 0.87 -8.37
N GLY A 44 -11.49 1.32 -7.28
CA GLY A 44 -11.47 0.63 -5.98
C GLY A 44 -12.09 -0.78 -6.05
N LYS A 45 -13.24 -0.94 -6.72
CA LYS A 45 -13.90 -2.24 -6.94
C LYS A 45 -13.01 -3.20 -7.73
N LEU A 46 -12.41 -2.71 -8.83
CA LEU A 46 -11.48 -3.48 -9.67
C LEU A 46 -10.25 -3.95 -8.88
N SER A 47 -9.59 -3.03 -8.15
CA SER A 47 -8.46 -3.34 -7.27
C SER A 47 -8.81 -4.42 -6.24
N THR A 48 -9.97 -4.30 -5.59
CA THR A 48 -10.45 -5.27 -4.59
C THR A 48 -10.69 -6.65 -5.20
N ALA A 49 -11.29 -6.71 -6.39
CA ALA A 49 -11.49 -7.97 -7.11
C ALA A 49 -10.16 -8.61 -7.54
N THR A 50 -9.22 -7.83 -8.07
CA THR A 50 -7.86 -8.31 -8.42
C THR A 50 -7.13 -8.86 -7.21
N VAL A 51 -7.22 -8.22 -6.04
CA VAL A 51 -6.61 -8.71 -4.79
C VAL A 51 -7.25 -10.01 -4.31
N ARG A 52 -8.59 -10.12 -4.38
CA ARG A 52 -9.33 -11.35 -4.01
C ARG A 52 -8.98 -12.54 -4.91
N HIS A 53 -8.84 -12.30 -6.22
CA HIS A 53 -8.61 -13.33 -7.23
C HIS A 53 -7.14 -13.39 -7.72
N ARG A 54 -6.19 -12.83 -6.95
CA ARG A 54 -4.81 -12.58 -7.38
C ARG A 54 -4.11 -13.80 -8.02
N SER A 55 -4.31 -14.98 -7.46
CA SER A 55 -3.70 -16.23 -7.95
C SER A 55 -4.26 -16.64 -9.30
N VAL A 56 -5.56 -16.48 -9.52
CA VAL A 56 -6.23 -16.76 -10.81
C VAL A 56 -5.78 -15.76 -11.87
N VAL A 57 -5.70 -14.48 -11.51
CA VAL A 57 -5.23 -13.41 -12.40
C VAL A 57 -3.76 -13.63 -12.80
N LEU A 58 -2.90 -14.01 -11.85
CA LEU A 58 -1.49 -14.30 -12.12
C LEU A 58 -1.29 -15.60 -12.93
N ILE A 59 -2.09 -16.66 -12.70
CA ILE A 59 -2.11 -17.86 -13.56
C ILE A 59 -2.53 -17.48 -14.99
N LEU A 60 -3.61 -16.72 -15.15
CA LEU A 60 -4.11 -16.34 -16.47
C LEU A 60 -3.08 -15.49 -17.23
N GLY A 61 -2.42 -14.55 -16.55
CA GLY A 61 -1.31 -13.79 -17.12
C GLY A 61 -0.14 -14.70 -17.55
N LEU A 62 0.22 -15.70 -16.74
CA LEU A 62 1.28 -16.66 -17.07
C LEU A 62 0.91 -17.55 -18.28
N LEU A 63 -0.35 -17.95 -18.42
CA LEU A 63 -0.85 -18.68 -19.59
C LEU A 63 -0.81 -17.81 -20.85
N VAL A 64 -1.29 -16.57 -20.80
CA VAL A 64 -1.23 -15.62 -21.92
C VAL A 64 0.22 -15.34 -22.33
N ALA A 65 1.12 -15.17 -21.36
CA ALA A 65 2.55 -15.01 -21.60
C ALA A 65 3.19 -16.27 -22.23
N GLY A 66 2.83 -17.47 -21.76
CA GLY A 66 3.28 -18.72 -22.38
C GLY A 66 2.83 -18.86 -23.83
N MET A 67 1.57 -18.54 -24.12
CA MET A 67 1.03 -18.52 -25.49
C MET A 67 1.75 -17.48 -26.38
N ASN A 68 2.03 -16.28 -25.87
CA ASN A 68 2.77 -15.27 -26.62
C ASN A 68 4.23 -15.69 -26.90
N ALA A 69 4.93 -16.26 -25.91
CA ALA A 69 6.29 -16.78 -26.10
C ALA A 69 6.33 -17.88 -27.17
N ALA A 70 5.33 -18.76 -27.20
CA ALA A 70 5.17 -19.78 -28.25
C ALA A 70 4.84 -19.15 -29.61
N ALA A 71 3.90 -18.20 -29.69
CA ALA A 71 3.57 -17.51 -30.93
C ALA A 71 4.79 -16.79 -31.53
N VAL A 72 5.54 -16.04 -30.72
CA VAL A 72 6.80 -15.40 -31.17
C VAL A 72 7.87 -16.42 -31.54
N GLY A 73 8.03 -17.51 -30.77
CA GLY A 73 9.05 -18.53 -31.00
C GLY A 73 8.82 -19.45 -32.22
N PHE A 74 7.58 -19.60 -32.69
CA PHE A 74 7.20 -20.57 -33.73
C PHE A 74 6.41 -19.97 -34.92
N ALA A 75 5.66 -18.88 -34.73
CA ALA A 75 4.77 -18.30 -35.75
C ALA A 75 5.00 -16.78 -35.91
N PRO A 76 6.07 -16.34 -36.62
CA PRO A 76 6.52 -14.95 -36.63
C PRO A 76 5.45 -13.93 -37.05
N SER A 77 4.61 -14.26 -38.03
CA SER A 77 3.50 -13.43 -38.51
C SER A 77 2.44 -13.20 -37.43
N LEU A 78 2.04 -14.26 -36.71
CA LEU A 78 1.11 -14.15 -35.58
C LEU A 78 1.72 -13.32 -34.44
N GLY A 79 3.00 -13.51 -34.14
CA GLY A 79 3.73 -12.70 -33.17
C GLY A 79 3.76 -11.21 -33.52
N GLN A 80 3.91 -10.86 -34.80
CA GLN A 80 3.89 -9.47 -35.27
C GLN A 80 2.49 -8.84 -35.15
N VAL A 81 1.42 -9.58 -35.45
CA VAL A 81 0.03 -9.11 -35.30
C VAL A 81 -0.32 -8.92 -33.81
N LEU A 82 0.11 -9.83 -32.94
CA LEU A 82 -0.16 -9.76 -31.49
C LEU A 82 0.72 -8.73 -30.75
N PHE A 83 1.83 -8.27 -31.34
CA PHE A 83 2.78 -7.37 -30.68
C PHE A 83 2.13 -6.06 -30.19
N PHE A 84 1.51 -5.30 -31.08
CA PHE A 84 0.90 -4.00 -30.75
C PHE A 84 -0.20 -4.08 -29.66
N PRO A 85 -1.22 -4.97 -29.75
CA PRO A 85 -2.25 -5.07 -28.72
C PRO A 85 -1.68 -5.55 -27.37
N LEU A 86 -0.69 -6.46 -27.36
CA LEU A 86 -0.05 -6.90 -26.12
C LEU A 86 0.80 -5.81 -25.48
N VAL A 87 1.53 -5.01 -26.27
CA VAL A 87 2.27 -3.83 -25.78
C VAL A 87 1.32 -2.78 -25.23
N PHE A 88 0.22 -2.47 -25.92
CA PHE A 88 -0.77 -1.50 -25.44
C PHE A 88 -1.45 -1.98 -24.14
N LEU A 89 -1.78 -3.26 -24.04
CA LEU A 89 -2.30 -3.88 -22.81
C LEU A 89 -1.28 -3.80 -21.66
N ALA A 90 -0.01 -4.16 -21.91
CA ALA A 90 1.05 -4.09 -20.90
C ALA A 90 1.28 -2.66 -20.40
N LEU A 91 1.29 -1.67 -21.30
CA LEU A 91 1.38 -0.24 -20.95
C LEU A 91 0.17 0.22 -20.14
N THR A 92 -1.05 -0.15 -20.54
CA THR A 92 -2.29 0.18 -19.80
C THR A 92 -2.25 -0.38 -18.37
N VAL A 93 -1.81 -1.64 -18.22
CA VAL A 93 -1.66 -2.29 -16.91
C VAL A 93 -0.53 -1.64 -16.08
N LEU A 94 0.57 -1.21 -16.71
CA LEU A 94 1.67 -0.52 -16.03
C LEU A 94 1.26 0.89 -15.55
N VAL A 95 0.49 1.64 -16.34
CA VAL A 95 -0.10 2.93 -15.92
C VAL A 95 -1.05 2.73 -14.73
N LEU A 96 -1.89 1.69 -14.76
CA LEU A 96 -2.75 1.34 -13.63
C LEU A 96 -1.93 0.93 -12.38
N ALA A 97 -0.78 0.28 -12.56
CA ALA A 97 0.15 0.00 -11.47
C ALA A 97 0.71 1.28 -10.85
N ILE A 98 1.16 2.25 -11.68
CA ILE A 98 1.70 3.54 -11.23
C ILE A 98 0.66 4.33 -10.44
N ILE A 99 -0.58 4.42 -10.95
CA ILE A 99 -1.72 5.03 -10.24
C ILE A 99 -1.96 4.30 -8.91
N GLY A 100 -1.90 2.97 -8.92
CA GLY A 100 -2.07 2.11 -7.74
C GLY A 100 -0.99 2.25 -6.65
N ILE A 101 0.20 2.79 -6.95
CA ILE A 101 1.26 3.06 -5.95
C ILE A 101 0.88 4.24 -5.02
N GLY A 102 0.08 5.18 -5.51
CA GLY A 102 -0.44 6.30 -4.70
C GLY A 102 -1.58 5.88 -3.75
N ILE A 103 -2.38 4.89 -4.14
CA ILE A 103 -3.60 4.50 -3.43
C ILE A 103 -3.26 3.63 -2.22
N ARG A 104 -3.40 4.21 -1.02
CA ARG A 104 -3.08 3.55 0.25
C ARG A 104 -4.35 3.39 1.10
N PRO A 105 -4.89 2.17 1.25
CA PRO A 105 -6.07 1.95 2.05
C PRO A 105 -5.79 2.16 3.55
N ALA A 106 -6.70 2.84 4.24
CA ALA A 106 -6.75 2.93 5.70
C ALA A 106 -7.69 1.85 6.26
N TYR A 107 -7.48 0.59 5.86
CA TYR A 107 -8.25 -0.55 6.36
C TYR A 107 -7.37 -1.79 6.49
N PHE A 108 -7.81 -2.74 7.33
CA PHE A 108 -7.21 -4.07 7.43
C PHE A 108 -8.16 -5.13 6.87
N VAL A 109 -7.59 -6.24 6.42
CA VAL A 109 -8.30 -7.47 6.09
C VAL A 109 -8.22 -8.40 7.29
N VAL A 110 -9.37 -8.76 7.85
CA VAL A 110 -9.48 -9.75 8.93
C VAL A 110 -9.18 -11.14 8.35
N LEU A 111 -8.23 -11.87 8.94
CA LEU A 111 -7.90 -13.24 8.53
C LEU A 111 -8.73 -14.25 9.35
N PRO A 112 -9.66 -15.02 8.75
CA PRO A 112 -10.46 -15.99 9.50
C PRO A 112 -9.67 -17.25 9.92
N GLN A 113 -8.52 -17.51 9.28
CA GLN A 113 -7.69 -18.71 9.53
C GLN A 113 -6.57 -18.48 10.57
N MET A 114 -6.28 -17.23 10.93
CA MET A 114 -5.24 -16.86 11.89
C MET A 114 -5.67 -15.58 12.59
N PRO A 115 -5.68 -15.48 13.93
CA PRO A 115 -6.09 -14.27 14.64
C PRO A 115 -5.10 -13.13 14.36
N ALA A 116 -5.40 -12.38 13.30
CA ALA A 116 -4.57 -11.30 12.79
C ALA A 116 -5.36 -10.33 11.89
N PHE A 117 -4.97 -9.06 11.94
CA PHE A 117 -5.36 -8.03 10.97
C PHE A 117 -4.23 -7.84 9.97
N ALA A 118 -4.45 -8.18 8.71
CA ALA A 118 -3.46 -8.04 7.64
C ALA A 118 -3.66 -6.72 6.87
N THR A 119 -2.57 -6.07 6.48
CA THR A 119 -2.64 -5.09 5.38
C THR A 119 -3.07 -5.79 4.10
N PRO A 120 -3.96 -5.22 3.27
CA PRO A 120 -4.32 -5.82 1.98
C PRO A 120 -3.08 -6.02 1.09
N ALA A 121 -3.14 -7.00 0.19
CA ALA A 121 -2.07 -7.17 -0.79
C ALA A 121 -2.10 -6.01 -1.81
N PRO A 122 -0.95 -5.46 -2.22
CA PRO A 122 -0.89 -4.31 -3.09
C PRO A 122 -1.23 -4.69 -4.53
N ALA A 123 -2.38 -4.22 -5.04
CA ALA A 123 -2.79 -4.46 -6.43
C ALA A 123 -1.73 -4.00 -7.44
N TRP A 124 -0.99 -2.92 -7.14
CA TRP A 124 0.08 -2.42 -8.00
C TRP A 124 1.19 -3.44 -8.25
N LYS A 125 1.48 -4.37 -7.33
CA LYS A 125 2.47 -5.44 -7.57
C LYS A 125 1.96 -6.50 -8.52
N VAL A 126 0.66 -6.82 -8.46
CA VAL A 126 0.02 -7.73 -9.43
C VAL A 126 0.03 -7.09 -10.82
N PHE A 127 -0.38 -5.83 -10.95
CA PHE A 127 -0.33 -5.11 -12.21
C PHE A 127 1.10 -4.96 -12.75
N LEU A 128 2.07 -4.57 -11.92
CA LEU A 128 3.47 -4.44 -12.33
C LEU A 128 4.08 -5.78 -12.76
N ALA A 129 3.80 -6.88 -12.06
CA ALA A 129 4.22 -8.21 -12.49
C ALA A 129 3.63 -8.59 -13.86
N LEU A 130 2.32 -8.37 -14.08
CA LEU A 130 1.66 -8.63 -15.37
C LEU A 130 2.21 -7.75 -16.50
N GLY A 131 2.44 -6.46 -16.24
CA GLY A 131 2.97 -5.51 -17.21
C GLY A 131 4.36 -5.88 -17.72
N PHE A 132 5.24 -6.41 -16.85
CA PHE A 132 6.55 -6.92 -17.26
C PHE A 132 6.53 -8.34 -17.85
N LEU A 133 5.49 -9.13 -17.57
CA LEU A 133 5.34 -10.50 -18.09
C LEU A 133 5.15 -10.53 -19.63
N GLY A 134 4.48 -9.51 -20.19
CA GLY A 134 4.35 -9.32 -21.64
C GLY A 134 5.72 -9.21 -22.33
N PRO A 135 6.53 -8.17 -22.05
CA PRO A 135 7.89 -8.04 -22.57
C PRO A 135 8.76 -9.28 -22.31
N ALA A 136 8.72 -9.88 -21.11
CA ALA A 136 9.47 -11.09 -20.80
C ALA A 136 9.10 -12.27 -21.73
N SER A 137 7.82 -12.48 -22.03
CA SER A 137 7.39 -13.53 -22.97
C SER A 137 7.89 -13.30 -24.39
N ALA A 138 7.90 -12.05 -24.86
CA ALA A 138 8.47 -11.70 -26.16
C ALA A 138 9.98 -11.95 -26.21
N SER A 139 10.73 -11.61 -25.14
CA SER A 139 12.15 -11.92 -25.01
C SER A 139 12.43 -13.44 -25.03
N ILE A 140 11.61 -14.25 -24.35
CA ILE A 140 11.74 -15.72 -24.39
C ILE A 140 11.51 -16.26 -25.81
N GLY A 141 10.44 -15.82 -26.49
CA GLY A 141 10.15 -16.23 -27.86
C GLY A 141 11.26 -15.83 -28.85
N ALA A 142 11.82 -14.63 -28.69
CA ALA A 142 12.95 -14.15 -29.48
C ALA A 142 14.22 -14.98 -29.23
N LEU A 143 14.55 -15.29 -27.98
CA LEU A 143 15.72 -16.09 -27.60
C LEU A 143 15.61 -17.55 -28.09
N VAL A 144 14.42 -18.15 -28.03
CA VAL A 144 14.15 -19.47 -28.62
C VAL A 144 14.35 -19.44 -30.14
N ARG A 145 13.94 -18.35 -30.80
CA ARG A 145 14.12 -18.17 -32.25
C ARG A 145 15.60 -17.96 -32.64
N SER A 146 16.34 -17.11 -31.94
CA SER A 146 17.77 -16.87 -32.24
C SER A 146 18.64 -18.08 -31.95
N THR A 147 18.35 -18.83 -30.88
CA THR A 147 19.03 -20.10 -30.57
C THR A 147 18.80 -21.13 -31.68
N ARG A 148 17.56 -21.28 -32.17
CA ARG A 148 17.23 -22.18 -33.29
C ARG A 148 17.89 -21.80 -34.62
N ALA A 149 18.11 -20.51 -34.85
CA ALA A 149 18.79 -20.02 -36.04
C ALA A 149 20.33 -20.12 -35.95
N GLY A 150 20.89 -20.42 -34.77
CA GLY A 150 22.34 -20.33 -34.52
C GLY A 150 22.88 -18.90 -34.40
N ILE A 151 22.01 -17.91 -34.23
CA ILE A 151 22.34 -16.46 -34.22
C ILE A 151 22.28 -15.88 -32.78
N ALA A 152 21.96 -16.68 -31.76
CA ALA A 152 21.94 -16.22 -30.36
C ALA A 152 23.33 -15.74 -29.92
N SER A 153 23.45 -14.44 -29.63
CA SER A 153 24.70 -13.88 -29.11
C SER A 153 24.81 -14.12 -27.62
N THR A 154 26.05 -14.28 -27.13
CA THR A 154 26.35 -14.33 -25.68
C THR A 154 25.79 -13.10 -24.95
N SER A 155 25.72 -11.93 -25.61
CA SER A 155 25.07 -10.73 -25.05
C SER A 155 23.61 -10.94 -24.69
N ASP A 156 22.87 -11.66 -25.54
CA ASP A 156 21.42 -11.83 -25.44
C ASP A 156 21.10 -12.75 -24.26
N VAL A 157 21.94 -13.76 -24.05
CA VAL A 157 21.87 -14.68 -22.90
C VAL A 157 22.26 -13.95 -21.61
N VAL A 158 23.36 -13.20 -21.61
CA VAL A 158 23.89 -12.49 -20.43
C VAL A 158 22.98 -11.37 -19.96
N LEU A 159 22.28 -10.67 -20.86
CA LEU A 159 21.29 -9.64 -20.49
C LEU A 159 19.90 -10.24 -20.26
N GLY A 160 19.50 -11.25 -21.03
CA GLY A 160 18.19 -11.87 -20.96
C GLY A 160 17.95 -12.67 -19.68
N ILE A 161 18.92 -13.46 -19.21
CA ILE A 161 18.74 -14.28 -18.00
C ILE A 161 18.49 -13.42 -16.74
N PRO A 162 19.31 -12.39 -16.41
CA PRO A 162 19.05 -11.53 -15.26
C PRO A 162 17.70 -10.79 -15.34
N TRP A 163 17.29 -10.38 -16.54
CA TRP A 163 15.97 -9.78 -16.78
C TRP A 163 14.83 -10.75 -16.46
N LEU A 164 14.89 -11.99 -16.97
CA LEU A 164 13.87 -13.00 -16.69
C LEU A 164 13.84 -13.41 -15.21
N VAL A 165 15.00 -13.48 -14.54
CA VAL A 165 15.09 -13.68 -13.08
C VAL A 165 14.42 -12.52 -12.32
N LEU A 166 14.63 -11.27 -12.72
CA LEU A 166 13.96 -10.11 -12.12
C LEU A 166 12.44 -10.19 -12.26
N VAL A 167 11.92 -10.51 -13.45
CA VAL A 167 10.47 -10.63 -13.69
C VAL A 167 9.88 -11.82 -12.91
N ALA A 168 10.59 -12.94 -12.81
CA ALA A 168 10.19 -14.06 -11.97
C ALA A 168 10.14 -13.69 -10.46
N LEU A 169 11.11 -12.92 -9.96
CA LEU A 169 11.12 -12.43 -8.58
C LEU A 169 9.96 -11.47 -8.31
N LEU A 170 9.62 -10.57 -9.25
CA LEU A 170 8.45 -9.69 -9.16
C LEU A 170 7.14 -10.49 -9.12
N PHE A 171 7.00 -11.50 -9.97
CA PHE A 171 5.85 -12.41 -9.98
C PHE A 171 5.71 -13.16 -8.65
N VAL A 172 6.82 -13.66 -8.08
CA VAL A 172 6.84 -14.32 -6.76
C VAL A 172 6.52 -13.34 -5.61
N GLU A 173 6.95 -12.07 -5.67
CA GLU A 173 6.54 -11.07 -4.66
C GLU A 173 5.03 -10.81 -4.70
N ALA A 174 4.46 -10.64 -5.91
CA ALA A 174 3.03 -10.44 -6.12
C ALA A 174 2.20 -11.66 -5.69
N TRP A 175 2.65 -12.87 -6.04
CA TRP A 175 1.97 -14.13 -5.71
C TRP A 175 1.85 -14.36 -4.20
N ARG A 176 2.96 -14.20 -3.47
CA ARG A 176 3.00 -14.41 -2.01
C ARG A 176 2.16 -13.40 -1.23
N GLY A 177 1.98 -12.18 -1.76
CA GLY A 177 1.14 -11.16 -1.13
C GLY A 177 1.69 -10.66 0.21
N HIS A 178 2.96 -10.24 0.20
CA HIS A 178 3.68 -9.75 1.38
C HIS A 178 3.07 -8.45 1.95
N GLY A 179 3.07 -8.33 3.28
CA GLY A 179 2.52 -7.18 3.99
C GLY A 179 2.84 -7.18 5.49
N ALA A 180 2.25 -6.23 6.22
CA ALA A 180 2.25 -6.22 7.68
C ALA A 180 0.99 -6.92 8.23
N GLN A 181 1.12 -7.55 9.39
CA GLN A 181 0.09 -8.27 10.11
C GLN A 181 0.17 -7.88 11.58
N LEU A 182 -0.91 -7.35 12.13
CA LEU A 182 -1.08 -7.18 13.57
C LEU A 182 -1.65 -8.50 14.12
N SER A 183 -1.10 -9.01 15.21
CA SER A 183 -1.56 -10.25 15.87
C SER A 183 -1.52 -10.10 17.39
N PRO A 184 -2.21 -10.95 18.17
CA PRO A 184 -2.14 -10.90 19.64
C PRO A 184 -0.71 -10.94 20.21
N HIS A 185 0.22 -11.59 19.51
CA HIS A 185 1.62 -11.76 19.90
C HIS A 185 2.57 -10.65 19.43
N GLY A 186 2.08 -9.71 18.62
CA GLY A 186 2.89 -8.60 18.07
C GLY A 186 2.64 -8.30 16.59
N ILE A 187 3.49 -7.44 16.05
CA ILE A 187 3.50 -7.06 14.64
C ILE A 187 4.43 -8.00 13.87
N ARG A 188 3.91 -8.63 12.81
CA ARG A 188 4.68 -9.47 11.88
C ARG A 188 4.69 -8.82 10.49
N GLN A 189 5.86 -8.68 9.89
CA GLN A 189 6.01 -8.26 8.50
C GLN A 189 6.81 -9.31 7.72
N SER A 190 6.36 -9.63 6.50
CA SER A 190 7.07 -10.53 5.58
C SER A 190 7.58 -9.78 4.34
N TRP A 191 8.62 -10.32 3.70
CA TRP A 191 9.09 -9.94 2.37
C TRP A 191 9.75 -11.16 1.69
N VAL A 192 10.06 -11.07 0.39
CA VAL A 192 10.61 -12.20 -0.41
C VAL A 192 11.81 -12.87 0.29
N LEU A 193 12.71 -12.05 0.81
CA LEU A 193 13.99 -12.44 1.41
C LEU A 193 13.97 -12.54 2.95
N GLY A 194 12.83 -12.47 3.62
CA GLY A 194 12.82 -12.52 5.08
C GLY A 194 11.51 -12.17 5.80
N SER A 195 11.62 -12.06 7.13
CA SER A 195 10.53 -11.64 8.01
C SER A 195 11.02 -10.95 9.28
N LEU A 196 10.24 -9.99 9.76
CA LEU A 196 10.41 -9.26 11.00
C LEU A 196 9.21 -9.56 11.91
N THR A 197 9.45 -9.99 13.15
CA THR A 197 8.43 -10.09 14.19
C THR A 197 8.84 -9.23 15.37
N VAL A 198 8.01 -8.23 15.67
CA VAL A 198 8.15 -7.30 16.80
C VAL A 198 7.07 -7.67 17.82
N PRO A 199 7.42 -8.28 18.96
CA PRO A 199 6.45 -8.49 20.03
C PRO A 199 6.02 -7.15 20.62
N TRP A 200 4.80 -7.05 21.16
CA TRP A 200 4.25 -5.79 21.68
C TRP A 200 5.11 -5.23 22.82
N GLU A 201 5.76 -6.11 23.59
CA GLU A 201 6.59 -5.83 24.76
C GLU A 201 7.95 -5.20 24.39
N ALA A 202 8.28 -5.14 23.09
CA ALA A 202 9.45 -4.46 22.55
C ALA A 202 9.19 -3.01 22.11
N LEU A 203 7.93 -2.59 22.03
CA LEU A 203 7.52 -1.23 21.63
C LEU A 203 7.42 -0.31 22.86
N PRO A 204 7.90 0.95 22.78
CA PRO A 204 7.73 1.92 23.84
C PRO A 204 6.29 2.45 23.89
N ALA A 205 5.71 2.54 25.08
CA ALA A 205 4.35 3.04 25.28
C ALA A 205 4.10 4.46 24.70
N ALA A 206 5.14 5.31 24.72
CA ALA A 206 5.02 6.74 24.44
C ALA A 206 5.23 7.16 22.98
N GLN A 207 5.82 6.32 22.11
CA GLN A 207 6.34 6.81 20.81
C GLN A 207 6.11 5.86 19.63
N VAL A 208 5.04 6.15 18.87
CA VAL A 208 4.90 5.83 17.44
C VAL A 208 4.58 7.13 16.71
N ARG A 209 5.63 7.92 16.40
CA ARG A 209 5.49 9.17 15.65
C ARG A 209 5.23 8.87 14.17
N PRO A 210 4.16 9.40 13.55
CA PRO A 210 4.03 9.38 12.09
C PRO A 210 5.21 10.11 11.46
N GLY A 211 6.01 9.42 10.64
CA GLY A 211 7.18 10.02 10.00
C GLY A 211 6.77 10.98 8.90
N ALA A 212 6.83 12.29 9.18
CA ALA A 212 6.42 13.35 8.26
C ALA A 212 7.05 13.20 6.85
N ASP A 213 8.36 12.95 6.80
CA ASP A 213 9.14 12.98 5.55
C ASP A 213 8.91 11.81 4.59
N ARG A 214 8.32 10.67 5.03
CA ARG A 214 8.29 9.43 4.22
C ARG A 214 7.03 8.58 4.43
N PRO A 215 5.95 8.76 3.63
CA PRO A 215 4.72 7.97 3.77
C PRO A 215 4.89 6.46 3.48
N SER A 216 5.99 6.02 2.88
CA SER A 216 6.29 4.60 2.58
C SER A 216 6.97 3.81 3.70
N ARG A 217 7.35 4.45 4.81
CA ARG A 217 8.04 3.79 5.93
C ARG A 217 7.60 4.35 7.28
N LEU A 218 6.93 3.52 8.10
CA LEU A 218 6.72 3.84 9.51
C LEU A 218 8.00 3.49 10.27
N ARG A 219 8.75 4.51 10.71
CA ARG A 219 9.88 4.31 11.65
C ARG A 219 9.30 3.79 12.98
N MET A 220 10.02 2.88 13.62
CA MET A 220 9.69 2.40 14.96
C MET A 220 10.95 2.35 15.81
N ASP A 221 10.86 2.96 16.98
CA ASP A 221 11.87 2.85 18.01
C ASP A 221 11.56 1.62 18.89
N PHE A 222 12.60 0.89 19.30
CA PHE A 222 12.45 -0.35 20.06
C PHE A 222 12.99 -0.15 21.47
N ALA A 223 12.13 -0.31 22.48
CA ALA A 223 12.54 -0.30 23.88
C ALA A 223 13.38 -1.54 24.24
N LYS A 224 13.14 -2.68 23.56
CA LYS A 224 13.84 -3.94 23.78
C LYS A 224 14.23 -4.58 22.43
N PRO A 225 15.24 -4.05 21.71
CA PRO A 225 15.62 -4.54 20.38
C PRO A 225 16.02 -6.03 20.36
N GLN A 226 16.50 -6.57 21.48
CA GLN A 226 16.83 -7.99 21.66
C GLN A 226 15.61 -8.94 21.58
N MET A 227 14.39 -8.43 21.77
CA MET A 227 13.16 -9.22 21.61
C MET A 227 12.66 -9.28 20.14
N VAL A 228 13.22 -8.44 19.26
CA VAL A 228 12.78 -8.32 17.86
C VAL A 228 13.37 -9.44 17.01
N ARG A 229 12.56 -10.46 16.71
CA ARG A 229 13.00 -11.62 15.91
C ARG A 229 13.08 -11.24 14.42
N ARG A 230 14.23 -11.50 13.81
CA ARG A 230 14.52 -11.22 12.39
C ARG A 230 14.99 -12.50 11.71
N ARG A 231 14.54 -12.74 10.48
CA ARG A 231 14.94 -13.89 9.66
C ARG A 231 15.18 -13.42 8.23
N GLY A 232 16.27 -13.88 7.60
CA GLY A 232 16.65 -13.49 6.25
C GLY A 232 17.25 -12.08 6.16
N VAL A 233 17.35 -11.54 4.95
CA VAL A 233 18.09 -10.30 4.65
C VAL A 233 17.30 -9.07 5.16
N PRO A 234 17.83 -8.26 6.10
CA PRO A 234 17.11 -7.16 6.72
C PRO A 234 17.08 -5.91 5.83
N TRP A 235 15.99 -5.70 5.09
CA TRP A 235 15.81 -4.54 4.20
C TRP A 235 15.84 -3.18 4.93
N SER A 236 15.44 -3.15 6.21
CA SER A 236 15.65 -2.00 7.10
C SER A 236 15.74 -2.48 8.54
N ARG A 237 16.50 -1.77 9.39
CA ARG A 237 16.66 -2.16 10.81
C ARG A 237 15.50 -1.66 11.69
N ASN A 238 14.99 -0.45 11.47
CA ASN A 238 14.07 0.25 12.39
C ASN A 238 12.86 0.88 11.66
N ALA A 239 12.32 0.22 10.63
CA ALA A 239 11.13 0.70 9.93
C ALA A 239 10.26 -0.43 9.38
N LEU A 240 8.94 -0.34 9.60
CA LEU A 240 7.96 -1.12 8.86
C LEU A 240 7.79 -0.55 7.45
N ARG A 241 7.49 -1.40 6.47
CA ARG A 241 7.00 -0.94 5.17
C ARG A 241 5.50 -0.63 5.25
N THR A 242 5.10 0.50 4.67
CA THR A 242 3.69 0.92 4.53
C THR A 242 3.31 1.05 3.04
N ASP A 243 3.86 0.20 2.16
CA ASP A 243 3.61 0.25 0.72
C ASP A 243 2.23 -0.28 0.28
N ASN A 244 1.44 -0.81 1.22
CA ASN A 244 0.13 -1.40 0.99
C ASN A 244 -0.99 -0.84 1.89
N VAL A 245 -0.68 0.10 2.79
CA VAL A 245 -1.58 0.63 3.83
C VAL A 245 -1.22 2.07 4.12
N ASP A 246 -2.19 2.87 4.57
CA ASP A 246 -1.90 4.21 5.07
C ASP A 246 -1.00 4.17 6.32
N ALA A 247 0.04 5.00 6.33
CA ALA A 247 1.04 5.00 7.40
C ALA A 247 0.56 5.66 8.70
N ARG A 248 -0.35 6.65 8.63
CA ARG A 248 -0.97 7.28 9.80
C ARG A 248 -1.97 6.30 10.44
N PHE A 249 -2.78 5.62 9.62
CA PHE A 249 -3.69 4.56 10.06
C PHE A 249 -2.95 3.42 10.76
N LEU A 250 -1.89 2.87 10.15
CA LEU A 250 -1.09 1.81 10.79
C LEU A 250 -0.44 2.29 12.09
N ALA A 251 0.12 3.51 12.11
CA ALA A 251 0.73 4.08 13.32
C ALA A 251 -0.29 4.25 14.47
N ALA A 252 -1.49 4.74 14.16
CA ALA A 252 -2.56 4.93 15.13
C ALA A 252 -3.12 3.60 15.65
N ALA A 253 -3.28 2.58 14.79
CA ALA A 253 -3.69 1.24 15.20
C ALA A 253 -2.65 0.54 16.09
N ILE A 254 -1.35 0.67 15.76
CA ILE A 254 -0.26 0.18 16.62
C ILE A 254 -0.31 0.90 17.98
N ARG A 255 -0.48 2.24 17.98
CA ARG A 255 -0.58 3.04 19.22
C ARG A 255 -1.75 2.60 20.09
N HIS A 256 -2.95 2.40 19.52
CA HIS A 256 -4.11 1.88 20.25
C HIS A 256 -3.77 0.54 20.96
N TYR A 257 -3.21 -0.46 20.26
CA TYR A 257 -2.86 -1.75 20.88
C TYR A 257 -1.66 -1.69 21.83
N VAL A 258 -0.79 -0.68 21.70
CA VAL A 258 0.26 -0.41 22.68
C VAL A 258 -0.35 0.15 23.98
N CYS A 259 -1.34 1.05 23.89
CA CYS A 259 -2.05 1.64 25.03
C CYS A 259 -3.06 0.68 25.70
N HIS A 260 -3.76 -0.15 24.93
CA HIS A 260 -4.82 -1.07 25.38
C HIS A 260 -4.38 -2.54 25.25
N PRO A 261 -3.52 -3.05 26.16
CA PRO A 261 -2.99 -4.41 26.10
C PRO A 261 -4.08 -5.49 26.13
N GLU A 262 -5.17 -5.25 26.86
CA GLU A 262 -6.33 -6.13 26.99
C GLU A 262 -7.06 -6.40 25.66
N HIS A 263 -7.01 -5.47 24.70
CA HIS A 263 -7.62 -5.67 23.38
C HIS A 263 -6.76 -6.51 22.42
N ARG A 264 -5.47 -6.74 22.74
CA ARG A 264 -4.55 -7.54 21.90
C ARG A 264 -5.06 -8.95 21.67
N ALA A 265 -5.70 -9.56 22.66
CA ALA A 265 -6.26 -10.92 22.56
C ALA A 265 -7.41 -11.03 21.54
N ALA A 266 -8.12 -9.94 21.25
CA ALA A 266 -9.24 -9.91 20.31
C ALA A 266 -8.83 -9.59 18.86
N ILE A 267 -7.55 -9.29 18.61
CA ILE A 267 -7.00 -9.01 17.27
C ILE A 267 -7.25 -10.20 16.34
N GLY A 268 -7.79 -9.90 15.15
CA GLY A 268 -8.25 -10.91 14.19
C GLY A 268 -9.74 -11.26 14.30
N SER A 269 -10.49 -10.70 15.25
CA SER A 269 -11.95 -10.80 15.27
C SER A 269 -12.62 -9.64 14.53
N GLN A 270 -13.76 -9.89 13.88
CA GLN A 270 -14.51 -8.85 13.17
C GLN A 270 -15.16 -7.82 14.12
N ALA A 271 -15.44 -8.22 15.37
CA ALA A 271 -15.95 -7.31 16.40
C ALA A 271 -14.88 -6.30 16.84
N GLU A 272 -13.68 -6.79 17.15
CA GLU A 272 -12.53 -5.95 17.49
C GLU A 272 -12.14 -5.02 16.34
N TYR A 273 -12.21 -5.49 15.08
CA TYR A 273 -11.94 -4.61 13.95
C TYR A 273 -12.95 -3.44 13.83
N ARG A 274 -14.23 -3.65 14.22
CA ARG A 274 -15.20 -2.55 14.29
C ARG A 274 -14.92 -1.60 15.46
N ARG A 275 -14.52 -2.10 16.62
CA ARG A 275 -14.09 -1.26 17.77
C ARG A 275 -12.92 -0.36 17.34
N LEU A 276 -11.87 -0.96 16.78
CA LEU A 276 -10.69 -0.25 16.31
C LEU A 276 -11.04 0.87 15.32
N LEU A 277 -11.97 0.62 14.39
CA LEU A 277 -12.44 1.65 13.44
C LEU A 277 -13.28 2.76 14.08
N ALA A 278 -13.91 2.53 15.24
CA ALA A 278 -14.69 3.54 15.97
C ALA A 278 -13.83 4.38 16.93
N GLU A 279 -12.68 3.86 17.39
CA GLU A 279 -11.75 4.56 18.27
C GLU A 279 -10.62 5.31 17.53
N LEU A 280 -10.30 4.90 16.30
CA LEU A 280 -9.35 5.63 15.48
C LEU A 280 -10.00 6.95 15.03
N PRO A 281 -9.36 8.12 15.27
CA PRO A 281 -9.95 9.40 14.93
C PRO A 281 -10.20 9.49 13.42
N ASP A 282 -11.38 10.02 13.05
CA ASP A 282 -11.84 9.97 11.68
C ASP A 282 -10.88 10.70 10.72
N ARG A 283 -10.72 10.12 9.54
CA ARG A 283 -9.61 10.37 8.60
C ARG A 283 -9.52 11.83 8.14
N ASP A 284 -10.66 12.52 8.14
CA ASP A 284 -10.83 13.82 7.49
C ASP A 284 -10.57 15.00 8.44
N GLY A 285 -10.55 14.78 9.77
CA GLY A 285 -10.37 15.80 10.82
C GLY A 285 -8.96 16.39 10.94
N GLY A 286 -8.23 16.53 9.83
CA GLY A 286 -6.84 16.98 9.81
C GLY A 286 -6.38 17.58 8.47
N GLN A 287 -7.31 18.11 7.66
CA GLN A 287 -6.98 18.97 6.51
C GLN A 287 -7.22 20.47 6.76
N ASP A 288 -8.11 20.84 7.69
CA ASP A 288 -8.55 22.25 7.84
C ASP A 288 -7.58 23.15 8.62
N GLU A 289 -6.77 22.63 9.54
CA GLU A 289 -5.77 23.43 10.29
C GLU A 289 -4.58 23.92 9.43
N GLY A 290 -4.52 23.55 8.14
CA GLY A 290 -3.38 23.82 7.27
C GLY A 290 -3.41 25.13 6.49
N ASN A 291 -4.49 25.92 6.56
CA ASN A 291 -4.75 27.04 5.62
C ASN A 291 -4.71 28.44 6.27
N HIS A 292 -3.93 28.59 7.35
CA HIS A 292 -3.75 29.85 8.11
C HIS A 292 -2.26 30.16 8.38
N LEU A 293 -1.44 30.19 7.32
CA LEU A 293 -0.09 30.77 7.26
C LEU A 293 0.12 31.48 5.92
#